data_AF-A0A7K8UK54-F1
#
_entry.id   AF-A0A7K8UK54-F1
#
_cell.length_a   1.000
_cell.length_b   1.000
_cell.length_c   1.000
_cell.angle_alpha   90.00
_cell.angle_beta   90.00
_cell.angle_gamma   90.00
#
_symmetry.space_group_name_H-M   'P 1'
#
loop_
_entity.id
_entity.type
_entity.pdbx_description
1 polymer ?
#
loop_
_entity_poly.entity_id
_entity_poly.type
_entity_poly.pdbx_seq_one_letter_code
_entity_poly.pdbx_strand_id
1 'polypeptide(L)'
;ACAPLWSQECGTSVFSTGICARLDGDLRPVGTVAPTARREWGRAGTRGDAWGHAAPVPAASPLAGCSTYMDIVIVLDGSNSIYPWYEVQNFLSNVLSKFFIGPGQIQVGVLQYGERAEHEWALGRFRTAEQVVEAARNISRQEGRETRTAFAIHRACTEAFSPERGGRADATRLMIVVTDGESHDGEELPEALAECERRNVTRYAIAVSAPATALPARHRASVSPFPILPCRGGGRRWVSPPQVLGHYLRRQQDPEDFIREIKYIASDPDEKYFFNVTDEAALNDIVDALGDRIFSLEGDDGILFGTVGAYDWDGAVLEESRRGRIVPPREAFEKEFPLELKNHAAYLGYAVSSLRLPGGQRLYVAGAPRFQHKGKVILFELGATGTVTVAQALTGEQIGSYFGSEVCVLDVEGDGVTDVLLVAAPMYLAPWGTEGHPVPPQRLLAPAGTLHADKKPQDSRFGYALAAVPDLNHDGFNDVVVGAPLEDGHRGALYVYHGAPGTLLPHYKQ
;
A
#
# COMPACT_ATOMS: atom_id res chain seq x y z
N ALA A 1 14.18 10.84 -6.02
CA ALA A 1 15.53 10.35 -5.66
C ALA A 1 15.41 9.19 -4.68
N CYS A 2 16.28 8.18 -4.75
CA CYS A 2 16.21 7.00 -3.86
C CYS A 2 17.58 6.67 -3.25
N ALA A 3 17.57 6.23 -2.00
CA ALA A 3 18.67 5.62 -1.27
C ALA A 3 18.30 4.15 -0.99
N PRO A 4 18.74 3.19 -1.83
CA PRO A 4 18.31 1.79 -1.76
C PRO A 4 18.98 0.98 -0.64
N LEU A 5 20.01 1.54 0.00
CA LEU A 5 20.78 0.89 1.08
C LEU A 5 20.52 1.54 2.43
N TRP A 6 19.30 2.03 2.66
CA TRP A 6 18.94 2.48 4.00
C TRP A 6 18.80 1.26 4.89
N SER A 7 19.87 1.01 5.63
CA SER A 7 19.95 -0.08 6.56
C SER A 7 19.44 0.34 7.93
N GLN A 8 18.73 -0.57 8.57
CA GLN A 8 18.26 -0.41 9.94
C GLN A 8 18.48 -1.69 10.73
N GLU A 9 19.09 -1.54 11.90
CA GLU A 9 19.29 -2.63 12.85
C GLU A 9 17.98 -2.96 13.55
N CYS A 10 17.48 -4.17 13.32
CA CYS A 10 16.27 -4.69 13.92
C CYS A 10 16.63 -5.92 14.78
N GLY A 11 16.85 -5.69 16.07
CA GLY A 11 17.35 -6.73 16.97
C GLY A 11 18.81 -7.09 16.63
N THR A 12 19.07 -8.34 16.25
CA THR A 12 20.40 -8.82 15.84
C THR A 12 20.61 -8.84 14.32
N SER A 13 19.62 -8.41 13.55
CA SER A 13 19.65 -8.45 12.08
C SER A 13 19.62 -7.06 11.48
N VAL A 14 20.34 -6.85 10.38
CA VAL A 14 20.32 -5.59 9.62
C VAL A 14 19.40 -5.77 8.42
N PHE A 15 18.35 -4.96 8.34
CA PHE A 15 17.46 -4.91 7.19
C PHE A 15 17.85 -3.73 6.32
N SER A 16 18.14 -3.97 5.04
CA SER A 16 18.36 -2.89 4.08
C SER A 16 17.09 -2.70 3.26
N THR A 17 16.44 -1.58 3.46
CA THR A 17 15.29 -1.12 2.69
C THR A 17 15.67 0.12 1.89
N GLY A 18 14.93 0.39 0.82
CA GLY A 18 15.06 1.65 0.10
C GLY A 18 14.19 2.74 0.74
N ILE A 19 14.71 3.96 0.78
CA ILE A 19 13.88 5.18 0.90
C ILE A 19 14.01 6.00 -0.36
N CYS A 20 12.89 6.51 -0.81
CA CYS A 20 12.80 7.44 -1.91
C CYS A 20 12.14 8.73 -1.44
N ALA A 21 12.60 9.86 -1.96
CA ALA A 21 11.97 11.15 -1.81
C ALA A 21 11.43 11.61 -3.18
N ARG A 22 10.17 12.03 -3.20
CA ARG A 22 9.57 12.76 -4.32
C ARG A 22 10.01 14.22 -4.20
N LEU A 23 10.46 14.80 -5.31
CA LEU A 23 10.93 16.18 -5.37
C LEU A 23 9.98 17.02 -6.24
N ASP A 24 9.81 18.29 -5.92
CA ASP A 24 9.14 19.27 -6.79
C ASP A 24 10.09 19.84 -7.86
N GLY A 25 9.61 20.78 -8.67
CA GLY A 25 10.39 21.45 -9.72
C GLY A 25 11.57 22.27 -9.21
N ASP A 26 11.59 22.62 -7.92
CA ASP A 26 12.69 23.32 -7.24
C ASP A 26 13.62 22.35 -6.49
N LEU A 27 13.49 21.04 -6.75
CA LEU A 27 14.22 19.95 -6.09
C LEU A 27 13.97 19.85 -4.58
N ARG A 28 12.85 20.36 -4.08
CA ARG A 28 12.49 20.25 -2.65
C ARG A 28 11.73 18.97 -2.38
N PRO A 29 12.00 18.25 -1.27
CA PRO A 29 11.24 17.06 -0.91
C PRO A 29 9.77 17.40 -0.63
N VAL A 30 8.85 16.74 -1.33
CA VAL A 30 7.40 16.88 -1.14
C VAL A 30 6.76 15.64 -0.52
N GLY A 31 7.49 14.53 -0.48
CA GLY A 31 6.99 13.28 0.11
C GLY A 31 8.05 12.20 0.11
N THR A 32 7.81 11.16 0.91
CA THR A 32 8.73 10.03 1.08
C THR A 32 8.02 8.73 0.75
N VAL A 33 8.71 7.84 0.05
CA VAL A 33 8.22 6.53 -0.39
C VAL A 33 9.21 5.47 0.06
N ALA A 34 8.74 4.41 0.71
CA ALA A 34 9.55 3.25 1.05
C ALA A 34 9.14 2.05 0.19
N PRO A 35 9.82 1.78 -0.95
CA PRO A 35 9.49 0.66 -1.81
C PRO A 35 9.96 -0.66 -1.17
N THR A 36 9.03 -1.43 -0.61
CA THR A 36 9.30 -2.76 -0.06
C THR A 36 8.21 -3.72 -0.50
N ALA A 37 8.54 -4.67 -1.38
CA ALA A 37 7.67 -5.81 -1.68
C ALA A 37 7.85 -6.87 -0.58
N ARG A 38 6.76 -7.21 0.13
CA ARG A 38 6.79 -8.14 1.29
C ARG A 38 6.21 -9.51 0.89
N ARG A 39 6.64 -10.56 1.59
CA ARG A 39 6.05 -11.91 1.52
C ARG A 39 4.57 -11.85 1.94
N GLU A 40 3.65 -12.15 1.02
CA GLU A 40 2.34 -12.66 1.39
C GLU A 40 2.51 -14.15 1.73
N TRP A 41 2.26 -14.55 2.98
CA TRP A 41 2.12 -15.97 3.29
C TRP A 41 0.69 -16.40 2.94
N GLY A 42 0.49 -16.78 1.68
CA GLY A 42 -0.75 -17.39 1.21
C GLY A 42 -1.01 -18.70 1.92
N ARG A 43 -2.11 -18.74 2.67
CA ARG A 43 -2.71 -19.96 3.24
C ARG A 43 -3.30 -20.77 2.07
N ALA A 44 -2.55 -21.74 1.53
CA ALA A 44 -3.05 -22.67 0.52
C ALA A 44 -2.95 -24.13 0.99
N GLY A 45 -4.11 -24.78 1.12
CA GLY A 45 -4.34 -26.18 0.73
C GLY A 45 -3.61 -27.31 1.46
N THR A 46 -4.37 -28.07 2.25
CA THR A 46 -4.04 -29.36 2.88
C THR A 46 -3.63 -30.48 1.90
N ARG A 47 -2.62 -31.29 2.26
CA ARG A 47 -2.70 -32.78 2.37
C ARG A 47 -1.36 -33.41 2.79
N GLY A 48 -1.45 -34.30 3.79
CA GLY A 48 -0.60 -35.48 4.02
C GLY A 48 0.90 -35.26 4.23
N ASP A 49 1.40 -35.48 5.46
CA ASP A 49 2.21 -36.67 5.76
C ASP A 49 2.69 -36.66 7.22
N ALA A 50 2.70 -37.86 7.80
CA ALA A 50 2.95 -38.12 9.20
C ALA A 50 4.44 -38.38 9.49
N TRP A 51 4.82 -38.11 10.74
CA TRP A 51 6.06 -38.48 11.46
C TRP A 51 7.28 -37.56 11.33
N GLY A 52 7.74 -37.04 12.48
CA GLY A 52 9.11 -36.59 12.68
C GLY A 52 9.24 -35.31 13.50
N HIS A 53 9.67 -35.43 14.75
CA HIS A 53 9.89 -34.32 15.68
C HIS A 53 10.90 -33.28 15.16
N ALA A 54 10.43 -32.04 14.95
CA ALA A 54 11.26 -30.84 15.05
C ALA A 54 10.36 -29.70 15.55
N ALA A 55 10.76 -29.06 16.65
CA ALA A 55 10.06 -27.92 17.21
C ALA A 55 9.98 -26.77 16.18
N PRO A 56 8.84 -26.07 16.04
CA PRO A 56 8.78 -24.88 15.21
C PRO A 56 9.63 -23.79 15.84
N VAL A 57 10.78 -23.49 15.25
CA VAL A 57 11.50 -22.24 15.48
C VAL A 57 10.55 -21.12 15.06
N PRO A 58 10.19 -20.15 15.93
CA PRO A 58 9.28 -19.09 15.54
C PRO A 58 9.91 -18.30 14.40
N ALA A 59 9.26 -18.38 13.23
CA ALA A 59 9.64 -17.67 12.03
C ALA A 59 9.70 -16.18 12.31
N ALA A 60 10.91 -15.62 12.24
CA ALA A 60 11.11 -14.18 12.20
C ALA A 60 10.30 -13.62 11.02
N SER A 61 9.30 -12.81 11.35
CA SER A 61 8.50 -12.07 10.38
C SER A 61 9.15 -10.71 10.06
N PRO A 62 8.89 -10.18 8.85
CA PRO A 62 9.80 -9.32 8.09
C PRO A 62 9.60 -7.83 8.39
N LEU A 63 10.49 -6.92 7.97
CA LEU A 63 10.32 -5.49 8.18
C LEU A 63 10.41 -4.69 6.87
N ALA A 64 9.37 -3.88 6.64
CA ALA A 64 9.51 -2.56 6.06
C ALA A 64 9.80 -1.61 7.24
N GLY A 65 11.02 -1.06 7.28
CA GLY A 65 11.56 -0.20 8.35
C GLY A 65 11.79 -0.95 9.67
N CYS A 66 12.72 -0.53 10.54
CA CYS A 66 12.34 -0.58 11.95
C CYS A 66 11.09 0.28 12.04
N SER A 67 9.94 -0.39 12.03
CA SER A 67 8.76 -0.04 12.78
C SER A 67 8.90 1.30 13.51
N THR A 68 8.45 2.38 12.87
CA THR A 68 7.70 3.36 13.65
C THR A 68 6.53 2.56 14.20
N TYR A 69 6.70 2.06 15.41
CA TYR A 69 5.65 1.36 16.09
C TYR A 69 4.46 2.34 16.21
N MET A 70 3.24 1.90 15.98
CA MET A 70 2.08 2.79 16.07
C MET A 70 1.25 2.42 17.28
N ASP A 71 0.84 3.43 18.02
CA ASP A 71 -0.13 3.29 19.08
C ASP A 71 -1.47 3.77 18.53
N ILE A 72 -2.42 2.84 18.42
CA ILE A 72 -3.77 3.14 17.96
C ILE A 72 -4.69 3.09 19.16
N VAL A 73 -5.40 4.19 19.45
CA VAL A 73 -6.46 4.21 20.45
C VAL A 73 -7.79 4.40 19.73
N ILE A 74 -8.68 3.42 19.85
CA ILE A 74 -10.03 3.51 19.31
C ILE A 74 -10.96 4.01 20.42
N VAL A 75 -11.61 5.14 20.15
CA VAL A 75 -12.58 5.81 21.02
C VAL A 75 -13.97 5.50 20.49
N LEU A 76 -14.73 4.71 21.24
CA LEU A 76 -16.00 4.13 20.81
C LEU A 76 -17.16 4.70 21.60
N ASP A 77 -18.15 5.22 20.89
CA ASP A 77 -19.43 5.59 21.47
C ASP A 77 -20.20 4.33 21.89
N GLY A 78 -20.49 4.23 23.19
CA GLY A 78 -21.25 3.17 23.85
C GLY A 78 -22.58 3.65 24.43
N SER A 79 -23.05 4.83 24.00
CA SER A 79 -24.31 5.43 24.43
C SER A 79 -25.54 4.63 23.98
N ASN A 80 -26.73 5.06 24.38
CA ASN A 80 -28.00 4.39 24.05
C ASN A 80 -28.48 4.58 22.60
N SER A 81 -27.86 5.47 21.82
CA SER A 81 -28.17 5.65 20.39
C SER A 81 -27.55 4.57 19.52
N ILE A 82 -26.37 4.07 19.89
CA ILE A 82 -25.65 3.00 19.18
C ILE A 82 -26.39 1.67 19.35
N TYR A 83 -27.14 1.28 18.32
CA TYR A 83 -27.81 0.00 18.25
C TYR A 83 -28.00 -0.47 16.80
N PRO A 84 -27.72 -1.74 16.47
CA PRO A 84 -27.33 -2.80 17.40
C PRO A 84 -25.81 -2.89 17.63
N TRP A 85 -25.39 -3.14 18.89
CA TRP A 85 -23.98 -3.12 19.31
C TRP A 85 -23.06 -4.09 18.55
N TYR A 86 -23.61 -5.21 18.07
CA TYR A 86 -22.81 -6.22 17.38
C TYR A 86 -22.17 -5.68 16.08
N GLU A 87 -22.73 -4.63 15.47
CA GLU A 87 -22.14 -4.01 14.28
C GLU A 87 -20.84 -3.28 14.61
N VAL A 88 -20.77 -2.61 15.76
CA VAL A 88 -19.53 -2.01 16.27
C VAL A 88 -18.49 -3.09 16.59
N GLN A 89 -18.92 -4.21 17.19
CA GLN A 89 -18.03 -5.35 17.45
C GLN A 89 -17.48 -5.97 16.16
N ASN A 90 -18.31 -6.07 15.11
CA ASN A 90 -17.91 -6.56 13.80
C ASN A 90 -16.95 -5.59 13.11
N PHE A 91 -17.25 -4.30 13.10
CA PHE A 91 -16.37 -3.25 12.60
C PHE A 91 -15.00 -3.32 13.26
N LEU A 92 -14.95 -3.34 14.60
CA LEU A 92 -13.70 -3.50 15.36
C LEU A 92 -12.97 -4.78 14.96
N SER A 93 -13.67 -5.91 14.92
CA SER A 93 -13.05 -7.19 14.54
C SER A 93 -12.43 -7.12 13.14
N ASN A 94 -13.12 -6.50 12.19
CA ASN A 94 -12.68 -6.39 10.80
C ASN A 94 -11.50 -5.45 10.67
N VAL A 95 -11.54 -4.25 11.28
CA VAL A 95 -10.42 -3.30 11.30
C VAL A 95 -9.20 -3.91 11.99
N LEU A 96 -9.37 -4.47 13.19
CA LEU A 96 -8.27 -4.98 14.00
C LEU A 96 -7.64 -6.23 13.39
N SER A 97 -8.40 -7.04 12.64
CA SER A 97 -7.86 -8.20 11.92
C SER A 97 -6.87 -7.83 10.81
N LYS A 98 -6.96 -6.60 10.28
CA LYS A 98 -6.04 -6.08 9.26
C LYS A 98 -4.76 -5.50 9.85
N PHE A 99 -4.73 -5.24 11.16
CA PHE A 99 -3.56 -4.67 11.81
C PHE A 99 -2.55 -5.75 12.20
N PHE A 100 -1.28 -5.44 11.99
CA PHE A 100 -0.16 -6.23 12.49
C PHE A 100 0.15 -5.85 13.94
N ILE A 101 -0.52 -6.52 14.87
CA ILE A 101 -0.45 -6.22 16.31
C ILE A 101 0.73 -6.95 16.95
N GLY A 102 1.55 -6.21 17.70
CA GLY A 102 2.67 -6.78 18.43
C GLY A 102 3.43 -5.76 19.30
N PRO A 103 4.22 -6.23 20.28
CA PRO A 103 4.99 -5.36 21.18
C PRO A 103 6.00 -4.49 20.41
N GLY A 104 6.51 -5.02 19.29
CA GLY A 104 7.32 -4.31 18.32
C GLY A 104 6.56 -4.02 17.01
N GLN A 105 5.26 -3.74 17.04
CA GLN A 105 4.51 -3.26 15.87
C GLN A 105 3.39 -2.32 16.32
N ILE A 106 2.15 -2.54 15.88
CA ILE A 106 0.98 -1.79 16.31
C ILE A 106 0.57 -2.28 17.71
N GLN A 107 0.32 -1.34 18.61
CA GLN A 107 -0.39 -1.61 19.86
C GLN A 107 -1.74 -0.93 19.79
N VAL A 108 -2.78 -1.62 20.25
CA VAL A 108 -4.15 -1.11 20.20
C VAL A 108 -4.70 -0.99 21.61
N GLY A 109 -5.17 0.20 21.95
CA GLY A 109 -6.00 0.48 23.11
C GLY A 109 -7.44 0.75 22.66
N VAL A 110 -8.41 0.40 23.50
CA VAL A 110 -9.81 0.72 23.26
C VAL A 110 -10.37 1.43 24.47
N LEU A 111 -11.01 2.56 24.22
CA LEU A 111 -11.72 3.39 25.18
C LEU A 111 -13.17 3.49 24.73
N GLN A 112 -14.09 3.05 25.59
CA GLN A 112 -15.52 3.19 25.36
C GLN A 112 -16.05 4.38 26.16
N TYR A 113 -17.00 5.13 25.61
CA TYR A 113 -17.57 6.30 26.29
C TYR A 113 -19.09 6.44 26.14
N GLY A 114 -19.70 7.17 27.08
CA GLY A 114 -21.10 7.58 27.08
C GLY A 114 -21.26 8.70 28.10
N GLU A 115 -21.90 8.43 29.24
CA GLU A 115 -21.87 9.33 30.42
C GLU A 115 -20.50 9.33 31.13
N ARG A 116 -19.74 8.24 30.98
CA ARG A 116 -18.40 8.04 31.52
C ARG A 116 -17.50 7.54 30.40
N ALA A 117 -16.18 7.70 30.53
CA ALA A 117 -15.19 7.15 29.61
C ALA A 117 -14.34 6.11 30.34
N GLU A 118 -14.35 4.86 29.85
CA GLU A 118 -13.68 3.71 30.45
C GLU A 118 -12.76 3.01 29.44
N HIS A 119 -11.61 2.53 29.90
CA HIS A 119 -10.69 1.78 29.08
C HIS A 119 -11.09 0.31 29.08
N GLU A 120 -11.59 -0.19 27.94
CA GLU A 120 -11.78 -1.63 27.73
C GLU A 120 -10.44 -2.36 27.86
N TRP A 121 -9.40 -1.78 27.27
CA TRP A 121 -8.02 -2.16 27.53
C TRP A 121 -7.00 -1.08 27.16
N ALA A 122 -5.83 -1.20 27.79
CA ALA A 122 -4.67 -0.35 27.55
C ALA A 122 -3.81 -0.85 26.36
N LEU A 123 -2.94 0.03 25.85
CA LEU A 123 -1.94 -0.31 24.84
C LEU A 123 -1.00 -1.42 25.38
N GLY A 124 -0.58 -2.31 24.50
CA GLY A 124 0.35 -3.39 24.83
C GLY A 124 -0.24 -4.54 25.65
N ARG A 125 -1.54 -4.51 26.02
CA ARG A 125 -2.21 -5.62 26.71
C ARG A 125 -2.13 -6.93 25.92
N PHE A 126 -2.37 -6.84 24.62
CA PHE A 126 -2.39 -7.98 23.70
C PHE A 126 -1.20 -7.91 22.75
N ARG A 127 -0.71 -9.09 22.34
CA ARG A 127 0.50 -9.21 21.52
C ARG A 127 0.26 -9.73 20.11
N THR A 128 -0.97 -10.17 19.79
CA THR A 128 -1.33 -10.67 18.47
C THR A 128 -2.71 -10.18 18.05
N ALA A 129 -2.97 -10.15 16.74
CA ALA A 129 -4.25 -9.71 16.19
C ALA A 129 -5.40 -10.62 16.64
N GLU A 130 -5.18 -11.93 16.73
CA GLU A 130 -6.19 -12.90 17.15
C GLU A 130 -6.69 -12.62 18.57
N GLN A 131 -5.78 -12.27 19.49
CA GLN A 131 -6.14 -11.94 20.87
C GLN A 131 -6.98 -10.66 20.95
N VAL A 132 -6.63 -9.65 20.16
CA VAL A 132 -7.35 -8.38 20.11
C VAL A 132 -8.72 -8.55 19.48
N VAL A 133 -8.83 -9.31 18.39
CA VAL A 133 -10.11 -9.60 17.73
C VAL A 133 -11.04 -10.38 18.67
N GLU A 134 -10.51 -11.37 19.39
CA GLU A 134 -11.31 -12.11 20.37
C GLU A 134 -11.74 -11.21 21.55
N ALA A 135 -10.89 -10.29 22.00
CA ALA A 135 -11.25 -9.31 23.01
C ALA A 135 -12.34 -8.34 22.50
N ALA A 136 -12.22 -7.88 21.26
CA ALA A 136 -13.19 -6.95 20.64
C ALA A 136 -14.59 -7.57 20.51
N ARG A 137 -14.69 -8.86 20.19
CA ARG A 137 -15.96 -9.59 20.16
C ARG A 137 -16.66 -9.69 21.51
N ASN A 138 -15.89 -9.59 22.59
CA ASN A 138 -16.37 -9.73 23.96
C ASN A 138 -16.59 -8.38 24.67
N ILE A 139 -16.41 -7.23 23.99
CA ILE A 139 -16.74 -5.92 24.58
C ILE A 139 -18.26 -5.82 24.75
N SER A 140 -18.71 -5.55 25.97
CA SER A 140 -20.10 -5.18 26.24
C SER A 140 -20.31 -3.66 26.13
N ARG A 141 -21.45 -3.25 25.57
CA ARG A 141 -21.84 -1.84 25.54
C ARG A 141 -21.99 -1.30 26.97
N GLN A 142 -21.47 -0.10 27.22
CA GLN A 142 -21.49 0.52 28.55
C GLN A 142 -22.89 0.99 28.98
N GLU A 143 -23.73 1.40 28.01
CA GLU A 143 -25.04 2.01 28.21
C GLU A 143 -24.97 3.37 28.91
N GLY A 144 -25.45 4.43 28.25
CA GLY A 144 -25.42 5.79 28.79
C GLY A 144 -26.48 6.68 28.14
N ARG A 145 -27.02 7.63 28.89
CA ARG A 145 -28.03 8.59 28.39
C ARG A 145 -27.41 9.81 27.71
N GLU A 146 -26.11 10.04 27.91
CA GLU A 146 -25.36 11.14 27.30
C GLU A 146 -24.24 10.59 26.42
N THR A 147 -23.79 11.43 25.49
CA THR A 147 -22.64 11.19 24.61
C THR A 147 -21.62 12.30 24.89
N ARG A 148 -20.58 12.01 25.68
CA ARG A 148 -19.54 12.96 26.08
C ARG A 148 -18.25 12.76 25.29
N THR A 149 -18.27 13.18 24.03
CA THR A 149 -17.19 12.98 23.06
C THR A 149 -15.95 13.83 23.39
N ALA A 150 -16.11 15.09 23.82
CA ALA A 150 -14.97 15.95 24.16
C ALA A 150 -14.20 15.37 25.36
N PHE A 151 -14.92 14.94 26.39
CA PHE A 151 -14.34 14.27 27.55
C PHE A 151 -13.58 12.99 27.16
N ALA A 152 -14.16 12.18 26.26
CA ALA A 152 -13.53 10.95 25.79
C ALA A 152 -12.23 11.20 25.01
N ILE A 153 -12.22 12.19 24.11
CA ILE A 153 -11.03 12.59 23.33
C ILE A 153 -9.93 13.11 24.25
N HIS A 154 -10.28 14.02 25.17
CA HIS A 154 -9.32 14.56 26.13
C HIS A 154 -8.71 13.44 26.99
N ARG A 155 -9.54 12.51 27.48
CA ARG A 155 -9.07 11.35 28.26
C ARG A 155 -8.20 10.42 27.43
N ALA A 156 -8.51 10.19 26.16
CA ALA A 156 -7.69 9.36 25.31
C ALA A 156 -6.30 10.00 25.07
N CYS A 157 -6.23 11.30 24.81
CA CYS A 157 -4.96 12.02 24.61
C CYS A 157 -4.11 12.12 25.88
N THR A 158 -4.73 12.27 27.05
CA THR A 158 -4.02 12.42 28.33
C THR A 158 -3.68 11.08 28.99
N GLU A 159 -4.61 10.12 29.01
CA GLU A 159 -4.46 8.84 29.70
C GLU A 159 -4.17 7.66 28.75
N ALA A 160 -4.89 7.50 27.63
CA ALA A 160 -4.76 6.28 26.82
C ALA A 160 -3.39 6.14 26.15
N PHE A 161 -2.80 7.25 25.70
CA PHE A 161 -1.43 7.31 25.15
C PHE A 161 -0.35 7.52 26.21
N SER A 162 -0.69 7.46 27.50
CA SER A 162 0.28 7.66 28.57
C SER A 162 1.23 6.45 28.71
N PRO A 163 2.49 6.64 29.12
CA PRO A 163 3.40 5.54 29.41
C PRO A 163 2.86 4.55 30.45
N GLU A 164 2.06 5.03 31.40
CA GLU A 164 1.41 4.24 32.44
C GLU A 164 0.38 3.24 31.85
N ARG A 165 -0.15 3.54 30.66
CA ARG A 165 -1.08 2.68 29.92
C ARG A 165 -0.45 2.06 28.67
N GLY A 166 0.87 1.95 28.62
CA GLY A 166 1.59 1.29 27.54
C GLY A 166 1.89 2.17 26.33
N GLY A 167 1.61 3.48 26.42
CA GLY A 167 1.96 4.44 25.38
C GLY A 167 3.47 4.57 25.21
N ARG A 168 3.92 4.49 23.95
CA ARG A 168 5.33 4.57 23.56
C ARG A 168 5.66 5.98 23.11
N ALA A 169 6.79 6.51 23.57
CA ALA A 169 7.19 7.89 23.30
C ALA A 169 7.63 8.10 21.84
N ASP A 170 8.22 7.05 21.26
CA ASP A 170 8.77 6.95 19.90
C ASP A 170 7.75 6.42 18.87
N ALA A 171 6.54 6.08 19.31
CA ALA A 171 5.47 5.58 18.46
C ALA A 171 4.63 6.70 17.86
N THR A 172 4.18 6.53 16.62
CA THR A 172 3.16 7.40 16.02
C THR A 172 1.83 7.15 16.73
N ARG A 173 1.17 8.21 17.20
CA ARG A 173 -0.09 8.14 17.93
C ARG A 173 -1.25 8.40 16.98
N LEU A 174 -2.17 7.45 16.89
CA LEU A 174 -3.34 7.53 16.04
C LEU A 174 -4.60 7.26 16.87
N MET A 175 -5.57 8.16 16.79
CA MET A 175 -6.87 8.02 17.41
C MET A 175 -7.93 7.76 16.34
N ILE A 176 -8.83 6.81 16.57
CA ILE A 176 -10.01 6.59 15.74
C ILE A 176 -11.24 6.84 16.60
N VAL A 177 -12.01 7.87 16.30
CA VAL A 177 -13.25 8.22 17.00
C VAL A 177 -14.43 7.69 16.19
N VAL A 178 -15.31 6.94 16.83
CA VAL A 178 -16.53 6.38 16.22
C VAL A 178 -17.74 6.82 17.03
N THR A 179 -18.69 7.52 16.40
CA THR A 179 -19.90 8.03 17.06
C THR A 179 -21.07 8.15 16.09
N ASP A 180 -22.29 8.05 16.61
CA ASP A 180 -23.55 8.17 15.85
C ASP A 180 -24.38 9.41 16.21
N GLY A 181 -23.85 10.33 17.03
CA GLY A 181 -24.59 11.48 17.52
C GLY A 181 -23.72 12.67 17.92
N GLU A 182 -24.35 13.84 17.95
CA GLU A 182 -23.75 15.09 18.41
C GLU A 182 -23.39 14.98 19.91
N SER A 183 -22.25 15.57 20.28
CA SER A 183 -21.79 15.52 21.65
C SER A 183 -22.57 16.46 22.57
N HIS A 184 -22.88 15.99 23.77
CA HIS A 184 -23.52 16.81 24.81
C HIS A 184 -22.52 17.79 25.46
N ASP A 185 -21.22 17.59 25.23
CA ASP A 185 -20.11 18.42 25.69
C ASP A 185 -19.35 19.09 24.53
N GLY A 186 -20.02 19.33 23.39
CA GLY A 186 -19.41 19.88 22.18
C GLY A 186 -18.70 21.22 22.36
N GLU A 187 -19.12 22.05 23.33
CA GLU A 187 -18.45 23.32 23.67
C GLU A 187 -17.01 23.13 24.20
N GLU A 188 -16.70 21.94 24.74
CA GLU A 188 -15.38 21.59 25.31
C GLU A 188 -14.44 20.94 24.27
N LEU A 189 -14.94 20.61 23.07
CA LEU A 189 -14.14 19.99 21.99
C LEU A 189 -12.86 20.79 21.64
N PRO A 190 -12.87 22.13 21.52
CA PRO A 190 -11.66 22.87 21.17
C PRO A 190 -10.50 22.66 22.16
N GLU A 191 -10.79 22.57 23.45
CA GLU A 191 -9.77 22.33 24.48
C GLU A 191 -9.22 20.90 24.39
N ALA A 192 -10.12 19.91 24.19
CA ALA A 192 -9.74 18.51 24.01
C ALA A 192 -8.85 18.31 22.78
N LEU A 193 -9.19 18.93 21.65
CA LEU A 193 -8.44 18.84 20.40
C LEU A 193 -7.09 19.54 20.50
N ALA A 194 -7.01 20.70 21.16
CA ALA A 194 -5.75 21.40 21.40
C ALA A 194 -4.75 20.53 22.21
N GLU A 195 -5.23 19.78 23.19
CA GLU A 195 -4.40 18.84 23.95
C GLU A 195 -3.91 17.66 23.09
N CYS A 196 -4.73 17.17 22.17
CA CYS A 196 -4.34 16.13 21.22
C CYS A 196 -3.29 16.62 20.21
N GLU A 197 -3.44 17.84 19.69
CA GLU A 197 -2.47 18.50 18.81
C GLU A 197 -1.13 18.70 19.52
N ARG A 198 -1.15 19.18 20.77
CA ARG A 198 0.06 19.34 21.60
C ARG A 198 0.84 18.03 21.78
N ARG A 199 0.14 16.89 21.71
CA ARG A 199 0.71 15.54 21.86
C ARG A 199 0.97 14.84 20.53
N ASN A 200 0.81 15.53 19.41
CA ASN A 200 1.03 15.02 18.06
C ASN A 200 0.22 13.74 17.76
N VAL A 201 -1.08 13.77 18.12
CA VAL A 201 -2.01 12.66 17.90
C VAL A 201 -2.81 12.90 16.62
N THR A 202 -2.62 12.04 15.63
CA THR A 202 -3.42 12.03 14.39
C THR A 202 -4.81 11.47 14.69
N ARG A 203 -5.87 12.15 14.27
CA ARG A 203 -7.26 11.78 14.60
C ARG A 203 -8.05 11.46 13.35
N TYR A 204 -8.66 10.28 13.33
CA TYR A 204 -9.67 9.87 12.37
C TYR A 204 -11.04 9.94 13.03
N ALA A 205 -12.03 10.45 12.30
CA ALA A 205 -13.39 10.58 12.80
C ALA A 205 -14.36 9.85 11.87
N ILE A 206 -15.17 8.95 12.44
CA ILE A 206 -16.15 8.13 11.73
C ILE A 206 -17.53 8.49 12.27
N ALA A 207 -18.32 9.15 11.43
CA ALA A 207 -19.72 9.46 11.69
C ALA A 207 -20.60 8.31 11.18
N VAL A 208 -21.46 7.78 12.05
CA VAL A 208 -22.49 6.81 11.68
C VAL A 208 -23.84 7.52 11.63
N SER A 209 -24.38 7.77 10.43
CA SER A 209 -25.63 8.51 10.22
C SER A 209 -26.64 7.74 9.38
N ALA A 210 -27.75 7.29 9.99
CA ALA A 210 -28.86 6.69 9.25
C ALA A 210 -29.45 7.68 8.21
N PRO A 211 -29.66 7.29 6.93
CA PRO A 211 -30.22 8.18 5.94
C PRO A 211 -31.64 8.63 6.34
N ALA A 212 -31.87 9.94 6.27
CA ALA A 212 -33.17 10.55 6.47
C ALA A 212 -34.11 10.31 5.27
N THR A 213 -34.43 9.05 4.93
CA THR A 213 -35.39 8.75 3.85
C THR A 213 -36.33 7.60 4.15
N ALA A 214 -37.62 7.95 4.08
CA ALA A 214 -38.81 7.14 3.82
C ALA A 214 -39.30 6.17 4.92
N LEU A 215 -40.13 6.70 5.83
CA LEU A 215 -41.30 5.95 6.29
C LEU A 215 -42.08 5.48 5.05
N PRO A 216 -42.39 4.17 4.90
CA PRO A 216 -43.39 3.77 3.93
C PRO A 216 -44.70 4.46 4.32
N ALA A 217 -45.30 5.16 3.36
CA ALA A 217 -46.60 5.78 3.50
C ALA A 217 -47.57 4.75 4.10
N ARG A 218 -48.20 5.11 5.22
CA ARG A 218 -49.27 4.33 5.83
C ARG A 218 -50.29 3.97 4.75
N HIS A 219 -50.36 2.70 4.36
CA HIS A 219 -51.59 2.19 3.79
C HIS A 219 -52.66 2.34 4.87
N ARG A 220 -53.62 3.24 4.63
CA ARG A 220 -54.94 3.22 5.25
C ARG A 220 -55.59 1.89 4.88
N ALA A 221 -55.31 0.84 5.65
CA ALA A 221 -56.16 -0.33 5.66
C ALA A 221 -57.44 0.07 6.40
N SER A 222 -58.54 0.13 5.64
CA SER A 222 -59.89 0.25 6.13
C SER A 222 -60.16 -0.79 7.21
N VAL A 223 -60.50 -0.32 8.40
CA VAL A 223 -61.07 -1.16 9.47
C VAL A 223 -62.49 -1.51 9.05
N SER A 224 -62.75 -2.78 8.76
CA SER A 224 -64.08 -3.38 8.81
C SER A 224 -64.21 -4.21 10.10
N PRO A 225 -65.37 -4.20 10.78
CA PRO A 225 -65.50 -4.69 12.15
C PRO A 225 -65.87 -6.17 12.19
N PHE A 226 -65.14 -6.97 12.96
CA PHE A 226 -65.57 -8.28 13.46
C PHE A 226 -65.30 -8.35 14.98
N PRO A 227 -66.02 -9.19 15.74
CA PRO A 227 -66.65 -8.78 16.97
C PRO A 227 -65.79 -9.10 18.20
N ILE A 228 -66.09 -8.35 19.24
CA ILE A 228 -65.50 -8.41 20.58
C ILE A 228 -65.82 -9.76 21.22
N LEU A 229 -64.79 -10.50 21.62
CA LEU A 229 -64.84 -11.51 22.69
C LEU A 229 -64.08 -10.98 23.91
N PRO A 230 -64.62 -11.11 25.14
CA PRO A 230 -64.06 -10.44 26.31
C PRO A 230 -62.88 -11.23 26.89
N CYS A 231 -61.75 -10.55 27.06
CA CYS A 231 -60.64 -11.05 27.87
C CYS A 231 -60.98 -10.94 29.36
N ARG A 232 -60.84 -12.06 30.08
CA ARG A 232 -60.82 -12.11 31.55
C ARG A 232 -59.38 -11.95 32.03
N GLY A 233 -59.13 -10.87 32.78
CA GLY A 233 -58.23 -10.82 33.94
C GLY A 233 -56.72 -10.95 33.71
N GLY A 234 -55.99 -9.87 33.98
CA GLY A 234 -54.55 -9.94 34.29
C GLY A 234 -53.80 -8.66 33.94
N GLY A 235 -53.77 -7.69 34.85
CA GLY A 235 -52.87 -6.54 34.72
C GLY A 235 -51.40 -6.94 34.92
N ARG A 236 -50.52 -6.46 34.04
CA ARG A 236 -49.31 -5.68 34.40
C ARG A 236 -48.47 -5.30 33.17
N ARG A 237 -48.07 -4.02 33.17
CA ARG A 237 -46.94 -3.33 32.50
C ARG A 237 -46.79 -3.46 30.97
N TRP A 238 -47.13 -2.36 30.29
CA TRP A 238 -46.55 -2.04 28.99
C TRP A 238 -45.04 -1.83 29.16
N VAL A 239 -44.24 -2.81 28.75
CA VAL A 239 -42.83 -2.58 28.41
C VAL A 239 -42.82 -2.28 26.92
N SER A 240 -42.65 -1.01 26.57
CA SER A 240 -42.35 -0.62 25.20
C SER A 240 -41.07 -1.32 24.76
N PRO A 241 -41.01 -1.94 23.56
CA PRO A 241 -39.78 -2.54 23.05
C PRO A 241 -38.69 -1.46 22.95
N PRO A 242 -37.42 -1.77 23.28
CA PRO A 242 -36.29 -0.84 23.12
C PRO A 242 -36.13 -0.28 21.69
N GLN A 243 -36.73 -0.94 20.70
CA GLN A 243 -36.72 -0.58 19.28
C GLN A 243 -37.26 0.84 18.98
N VAL A 244 -38.07 1.43 19.87
CA VAL A 244 -38.71 2.72 19.57
C VAL A 244 -37.91 3.92 20.12
N LEU A 245 -37.07 3.76 21.14
CA LEU A 245 -36.47 4.92 21.80
C LEU A 245 -35.25 5.50 21.04
N GLY A 246 -34.33 4.64 20.57
CA GLY A 246 -33.12 5.08 19.85
C GLY A 246 -33.44 5.72 18.48
N HIS A 247 -34.45 5.18 17.79
CA HIS A 247 -34.89 5.72 16.49
C HIS A 247 -35.70 7.03 16.61
N TYR A 248 -36.30 7.31 17.78
CA TYR A 248 -37.10 8.53 17.98
C TYR A 248 -36.27 9.79 18.26
N LEU A 249 -35.06 9.66 18.81
CA LEU A 249 -34.18 10.79 19.10
C LEU A 249 -33.41 11.29 17.85
N ARG A 250 -33.15 10.42 16.86
CA ARG A 250 -32.52 10.79 15.57
C ARG A 250 -33.32 11.80 14.70
N ARG A 251 -34.56 12.15 15.07
CA ARG A 251 -35.43 13.06 14.28
C ARG A 251 -35.43 14.52 14.73
N GLN A 252 -34.70 14.87 15.79
CA GLN A 252 -34.66 16.25 16.30
C GLN A 252 -33.36 17.01 16.04
N GLN A 253 -32.34 16.37 15.44
CA GLN A 253 -31.05 17.02 15.15
C GLN A 253 -30.87 17.30 13.65
N ASP A 254 -30.29 18.46 13.34
CA ASP A 254 -29.89 18.84 12.00
C ASP A 254 -28.65 18.01 11.60
N PRO A 255 -28.75 17.14 10.56
CA PRO A 255 -27.63 16.30 10.16
C PRO A 255 -26.38 17.09 9.73
N GLU A 256 -26.53 18.36 9.34
CA GLU A 256 -25.41 19.20 8.92
C GLU A 256 -24.53 19.66 10.09
N ASP A 257 -25.12 19.98 11.24
CA ASP A 257 -24.36 20.42 12.41
C ASP A 257 -23.63 19.22 13.06
N PHE A 258 -24.25 18.04 13.08
CA PHE A 258 -23.60 16.79 13.46
C PHE A 258 -22.38 16.47 12.59
N ILE A 259 -22.53 16.48 11.26
CA ILE A 259 -21.41 16.20 10.34
C ILE A 259 -20.29 17.23 10.51
N ARG A 260 -20.62 18.50 10.76
CA ARG A 260 -19.63 19.55 11.00
C ARG A 260 -18.84 19.32 12.27
N GLU A 261 -19.49 18.89 13.35
CA GLU A 261 -18.81 18.53 14.61
C GLU A 261 -17.83 17.37 14.41
N ILE A 262 -18.26 16.28 13.74
CA ILE A 262 -17.39 15.12 13.53
C ILE A 262 -16.23 15.44 12.59
N LYS A 263 -16.45 16.26 11.56
CA LYS A 263 -15.36 16.78 10.72
C LYS A 263 -14.35 17.59 11.53
N TYR A 264 -14.80 18.40 12.48
CA TYR A 264 -13.92 19.19 13.35
C TYR A 264 -13.02 18.34 14.26
N ILE A 265 -13.42 17.09 14.57
CA ILE A 265 -12.59 16.15 15.34
C ILE A 265 -11.40 15.61 14.51
N ALA A 266 -11.60 15.45 13.20
CA ALA A 266 -10.59 14.90 12.30
C ALA A 266 -9.36 15.83 12.16
N SER A 267 -8.19 15.26 11.88
CA SER A 267 -6.99 16.04 11.57
C SER A 267 -7.06 16.69 10.18
N ASP A 268 -6.29 17.75 9.94
CA ASP A 268 -6.26 18.45 8.65
C ASP A 268 -5.40 17.70 7.58
N PRO A 269 -5.81 17.69 6.29
CA PRO A 269 -7.11 18.14 5.79
C PRO A 269 -8.23 17.13 6.13
N ASP A 270 -9.38 17.64 6.59
CA ASP A 270 -10.52 16.85 7.07
C ASP A 270 -11.02 15.80 6.05
N GLU A 271 -11.03 16.13 4.75
CA GLU A 271 -11.39 15.26 3.63
C GLU A 271 -10.63 13.91 3.60
N LYS A 272 -9.44 13.85 4.22
CA LYS A 272 -8.61 12.65 4.32
C LYS A 272 -8.91 11.81 5.57
N TYR A 273 -9.28 12.45 6.67
CA TYR A 273 -9.36 11.84 8.00
C TYR A 273 -10.81 11.63 8.49
N PHE A 274 -11.80 12.15 7.77
CA PHE A 274 -13.22 12.01 8.06
C PHE A 274 -13.90 10.96 7.16
N PHE A 275 -14.75 10.12 7.76
CA PHE A 275 -15.61 9.17 7.07
C PHE A 275 -17.06 9.35 7.51
N ASN A 276 -17.97 9.50 6.53
CA ASN A 276 -19.41 9.49 6.78
C ASN A 276 -19.99 8.16 6.29
N VAL A 277 -20.69 7.46 7.18
CA VAL A 277 -21.27 6.15 6.92
C VAL A 277 -22.77 6.21 7.09
N THR A 278 -23.52 5.57 6.20
CA THR A 278 -24.99 5.62 6.18
C THR A 278 -25.66 4.76 7.25
N ASP A 279 -25.00 3.75 7.78
CA ASP A 279 -25.51 2.95 8.89
C ASP A 279 -24.38 2.11 9.50
N GLU A 280 -24.68 1.47 10.62
CA GLU A 280 -23.72 0.65 11.34
C GLU A 280 -23.24 -0.57 10.51
N ALA A 281 -24.00 -1.04 9.51
CA ALA A 281 -23.61 -2.16 8.65
C ALA A 281 -22.62 -1.74 7.55
N ALA A 282 -22.75 -0.52 7.03
CA ALA A 282 -21.85 0.10 6.06
C ALA A 282 -20.47 0.47 6.66
N LEU A 283 -20.30 0.35 7.99
CA LEU A 283 -18.98 0.41 8.63
C LEU A 283 -18.03 -0.64 8.05
N ASN A 284 -18.54 -1.76 7.53
CA ASN A 284 -17.72 -2.81 6.91
C ASN A 284 -17.10 -2.36 5.57
N ASP A 285 -17.79 -1.50 4.81
CA ASP A 285 -17.35 -1.06 3.48
C ASP A 285 -16.20 -0.04 3.57
N ILE A 286 -16.13 0.72 4.67
CA ILE A 286 -15.02 1.66 4.91
C ILE A 286 -13.79 0.98 5.48
N VAL A 287 -13.83 -0.29 5.89
CA VAL A 287 -12.65 -0.97 6.49
C VAL A 287 -11.53 -1.14 5.45
N ASP A 288 -11.86 -1.39 4.19
CA ASP A 288 -10.88 -1.41 3.09
C ASP A 288 -10.33 0.00 2.84
N ALA A 289 -11.22 0.99 2.69
CA ALA A 289 -10.84 2.38 2.45
C ALA A 289 -10.03 3.02 3.59
N LEU A 290 -10.36 2.74 4.85
CA LEU A 290 -9.63 3.21 6.04
C LEU A 290 -8.26 2.52 6.12
N GLY A 291 -8.20 1.23 5.80
CA GLY A 291 -6.94 0.50 5.67
C GLY A 291 -6.02 1.10 4.60
N ASP A 292 -6.56 1.40 3.41
CA ASP A 292 -5.80 1.90 2.27
C ASP A 292 -5.45 3.39 2.37
N ARG A 293 -6.32 4.23 2.95
CA ARG A 293 -6.11 5.69 3.11
C ARG A 293 -5.12 6.06 4.20
N ILE A 294 -4.87 5.16 5.15
CA ILE A 294 -3.71 5.27 6.05
C ILE A 294 -2.39 5.27 5.24
N PHE A 295 -2.39 4.83 3.96
CA PHE A 295 -1.18 4.56 3.19
C PHE A 295 -0.99 5.27 1.83
N SER A 296 -1.73 6.30 1.40
CA SER A 296 -1.35 7.00 0.14
C SER A 296 -1.89 8.43 -0.08
N LEU A 297 -1.13 9.23 -0.85
CA LEU A 297 -1.49 10.56 -1.42
C LEU A 297 -0.95 10.71 -2.88
N GLU A 298 -1.89 10.76 -3.83
CA GLU A 298 -2.00 11.44 -5.16
C GLU A 298 -0.80 11.74 -6.16
N GLY A 299 -0.53 10.89 -7.18
CA GLY A 299 -0.25 11.17 -8.64
C GLY A 299 -0.85 10.14 -9.66
N ASP A 300 -1.63 10.46 -10.72
CA ASP A 300 -2.35 9.46 -11.60
C ASP A 300 -1.42 8.78 -12.64
N ASP A 301 -0.13 9.10 -12.56
CA ASP A 301 0.98 8.33 -13.12
C ASP A 301 1.72 7.65 -11.97
N GLY A 302 1.67 6.31 -11.95
CA GLY A 302 2.40 5.52 -10.96
C GLY A 302 3.89 5.48 -11.22
N ILE A 303 4.66 5.41 -10.13
CA ILE A 303 6.10 5.17 -10.18
C ILE A 303 6.33 3.68 -10.00
N LEU A 304 7.00 3.04 -10.95
CA LEU A 304 7.44 1.66 -10.82
C LEU A 304 8.81 1.62 -10.13
N PHE A 305 8.90 0.83 -9.07
CA PHE A 305 10.11 0.57 -8.32
C PHE A 305 10.55 -0.87 -8.50
N GLY A 306 11.86 -1.07 -8.61
CA GLY A 306 12.48 -2.37 -8.53
C GLY A 306 12.80 -2.76 -7.08
N THR A 307 12.46 -3.99 -6.68
CA THR A 307 12.72 -4.51 -5.33
C THR A 307 13.55 -5.80 -5.41
N VAL A 308 14.82 -5.66 -5.79
CA VAL A 308 15.73 -6.78 -6.10
C VAL A 308 15.94 -7.80 -4.97
N GLY A 309 15.83 -7.37 -3.71
CA GLY A 309 16.00 -8.23 -2.54
C GLY A 309 14.74 -9.01 -2.15
N ALA A 310 13.61 -8.76 -2.80
CA ALA A 310 12.35 -9.42 -2.49
C ALA A 310 12.43 -10.93 -2.77
N TYR A 311 11.70 -11.71 -1.95
CA TYR A 311 11.57 -13.17 -2.10
C TYR A 311 12.92 -13.90 -2.23
N ASP A 312 13.84 -13.65 -1.29
CA ASP A 312 15.18 -14.28 -1.27
C ASP A 312 15.99 -13.97 -2.54
N TRP A 313 16.00 -12.68 -2.93
CA TRP A 313 16.69 -12.15 -4.12
C TRP A 313 16.16 -12.64 -5.47
N ASP A 314 15.02 -13.33 -5.51
CA ASP A 314 14.29 -13.52 -6.76
C ASP A 314 13.94 -12.18 -7.39
N GLY A 315 13.62 -11.20 -6.53
CA GLY A 315 13.27 -9.85 -6.92
C GLY A 315 11.79 -9.70 -7.24
N ALA A 316 11.36 -8.45 -7.33
CA ALA A 316 10.00 -8.07 -7.63
C ALA A 316 9.99 -6.62 -8.13
N VAL A 317 8.79 -6.17 -8.50
CA VAL A 317 8.51 -4.78 -8.81
C VAL A 317 7.35 -4.30 -7.93
N LEU A 318 7.26 -3.00 -7.73
CA LEU A 318 6.20 -2.36 -6.96
C LEU A 318 5.78 -1.10 -7.70
N GLU A 319 4.50 -0.93 -7.93
CA GLU A 319 3.96 0.32 -8.48
C GLU A 319 3.31 1.12 -7.35
N GLU A 320 3.56 2.42 -7.35
CA GLU A 320 2.96 3.35 -6.42
C GLU A 320 2.36 4.54 -7.17
N SER A 321 1.03 4.64 -7.14
CA SER A 321 0.22 5.68 -7.81
C SER A 321 -0.82 6.30 -6.87
N ARG A 322 -1.69 7.23 -7.35
CA ARG A 322 -2.86 7.71 -6.54
C ARG A 322 -3.74 6.56 -6.11
N ARG A 323 -3.84 5.52 -6.95
CA ARG A 323 -4.79 4.41 -6.79
C ARG A 323 -4.39 3.46 -5.68
N GLY A 324 -3.22 3.68 -5.09
CA GLY A 324 -2.65 2.86 -4.03
C GLY A 324 -1.32 2.28 -4.47
N ARG A 325 -0.81 1.41 -3.60
CA ARG A 325 0.40 0.64 -3.85
C ARG A 325 0.00 -0.71 -4.41
N ILE A 326 0.48 -1.01 -5.62
CA ILE A 326 0.28 -2.30 -6.26
C ILE A 326 1.58 -3.09 -6.12
N VAL A 327 1.51 -4.19 -5.36
CA VAL A 327 2.62 -5.15 -5.23
C VAL A 327 2.15 -6.47 -5.84
N PRO A 328 2.62 -6.81 -7.06
CA PRO A 328 2.37 -8.13 -7.60
C PRO A 328 2.84 -9.22 -6.64
N PRO A 329 2.01 -10.24 -6.38
CA PRO A 329 2.43 -11.38 -5.59
C PRO A 329 3.52 -12.16 -6.36
N ARG A 330 4.35 -12.92 -5.65
CA ARG A 330 5.45 -13.70 -6.24
C ARG A 330 4.95 -14.60 -7.37
N GLU A 331 3.79 -15.22 -7.15
CA GLU A 331 3.12 -16.17 -8.05
C GLU A 331 2.83 -15.54 -9.42
N ALA A 332 2.65 -14.22 -9.48
CA ALA A 332 2.42 -13.50 -10.73
C ALA A 332 3.59 -13.62 -11.72
N PHE A 333 4.81 -13.87 -11.21
CA PHE A 333 6.01 -14.05 -12.00
C PHE A 333 6.45 -15.51 -12.13
N GLU A 334 5.76 -16.46 -11.49
CA GLU A 334 6.20 -17.87 -11.38
C GLU A 334 6.40 -18.56 -12.73
N LYS A 335 5.57 -18.22 -13.73
CA LYS A 335 5.72 -18.73 -15.10
C LYS A 335 7.09 -18.40 -15.71
N GLU A 336 7.61 -17.20 -15.42
CA GLU A 336 8.88 -16.73 -15.95
C GLU A 336 10.06 -16.97 -14.99
N PHE A 337 9.78 -17.07 -13.70
CA PHE A 337 10.71 -17.24 -12.59
C PHE A 337 10.25 -18.40 -11.70
N PRO A 338 10.49 -19.65 -12.15
CA PRO A 338 9.93 -20.83 -11.50
C PRO A 338 10.58 -21.12 -10.15
N LEU A 339 9.82 -21.73 -9.23
CA LEU A 339 10.21 -21.93 -7.82
C LEU A 339 11.49 -22.76 -7.65
N GLU A 340 11.81 -23.63 -8.60
CA GLU A 340 13.04 -24.44 -8.63
C GLU A 340 14.29 -23.56 -8.74
N LEU A 341 14.16 -22.37 -9.32
CA LEU A 341 15.27 -21.44 -9.52
C LEU A 341 15.37 -20.36 -8.43
N LYS A 342 14.54 -20.44 -7.37
CA LYS A 342 14.45 -19.40 -6.33
C LYS A 342 15.77 -19.08 -5.61
N ASN A 343 16.68 -20.06 -5.55
CA ASN A 343 17.96 -19.90 -4.87
C ASN A 343 19.04 -19.26 -5.76
N HIS A 344 18.75 -18.96 -7.03
CA HIS A 344 19.71 -18.39 -7.96
C HIS A 344 19.81 -16.86 -7.86
N ALA A 345 18.94 -16.23 -7.07
CA ALA A 345 18.95 -14.79 -6.82
C ALA A 345 18.87 -14.00 -8.14
N ALA A 346 17.75 -14.11 -8.85
CA ALA A 346 17.58 -13.58 -10.20
C ALA A 346 17.69 -12.04 -10.30
N TYR A 347 17.44 -11.34 -9.19
CA TYR A 347 17.44 -9.87 -9.09
C TYR A 347 16.41 -9.20 -10.01
N LEU A 348 15.20 -9.75 -10.10
CA LEU A 348 14.13 -9.08 -10.83
C LEU A 348 13.87 -7.67 -10.26
N GLY A 349 13.75 -6.69 -11.15
CA GLY A 349 13.63 -5.29 -10.80
C GLY A 349 14.99 -4.59 -10.62
N TYR A 350 16.09 -5.17 -11.09
CA TYR A 350 17.39 -4.50 -11.07
C TYR A 350 17.38 -3.24 -11.93
N ALA A 351 16.78 -3.34 -13.11
CA ALA A 351 16.44 -2.21 -13.96
C ALA A 351 14.93 -2.22 -14.21
N VAL A 352 14.31 -1.05 -14.22
CA VAL A 352 12.88 -0.88 -14.50
C VAL A 352 12.68 0.27 -15.48
N SER A 353 11.72 0.11 -16.39
CA SER A 353 11.33 1.17 -17.33
C SER A 353 9.88 0.96 -17.78
N SER A 354 9.36 1.89 -18.58
CA SER A 354 8.03 1.79 -19.17
C SER A 354 8.07 2.21 -20.63
N LEU A 355 7.40 1.45 -21.48
CA LEU A 355 7.25 1.76 -22.91
C LEU A 355 5.80 1.98 -23.27
N ARG A 356 5.56 2.77 -24.32
CA ARG A 356 4.24 3.03 -24.87
C ARG A 356 4.15 2.43 -26.27
N LEU A 357 3.14 1.60 -26.49
CA LEU A 357 2.89 0.95 -27.77
C LEU A 357 1.95 1.80 -28.65
N PRO A 358 1.91 1.53 -29.97
CA PRO A 358 0.89 2.07 -30.84
C PRO A 358 -0.52 1.79 -30.27
N GLY A 359 -1.36 2.81 -30.17
CA GLY A 359 -2.69 2.71 -29.54
C GLY A 359 -2.72 3.07 -28.05
N GLY A 360 -1.61 3.54 -27.49
CA GLY A 360 -1.56 4.12 -26.14
C GLY A 360 -1.44 3.11 -25.00
N GLN A 361 -1.32 1.82 -25.32
CA GLN A 361 -1.08 0.76 -24.34
C GLN A 361 0.30 0.93 -23.71
N ARG A 362 0.38 0.78 -22.38
CA ARG A 362 1.64 0.89 -21.61
C ARG A 362 2.11 -0.50 -21.20
N LEU A 363 3.38 -0.81 -21.45
CA LEU A 363 4.05 -1.98 -20.87
C LEU A 363 5.16 -1.53 -19.93
N TYR A 364 5.38 -2.32 -18.90
CA TYR A 364 6.50 -2.17 -17.99
C TYR A 364 7.61 -3.15 -18.38
N VAL A 365 8.84 -2.71 -18.18
CA VAL A 365 10.06 -3.49 -18.44
C VAL A 365 10.74 -3.73 -17.10
N ALA A 366 11.13 -4.98 -16.82
CA ALA A 366 11.93 -5.31 -15.64
C ALA A 366 13.08 -6.24 -16.02
N GLY A 367 14.29 -5.87 -15.59
CA GLY A 367 15.52 -6.63 -15.75
C GLY A 367 15.82 -7.52 -14.54
N ALA A 368 16.35 -8.70 -14.82
CA ALA A 368 16.77 -9.72 -13.87
C ALA A 368 18.15 -10.29 -14.30
N PRO A 369 19.23 -9.50 -14.17
CA PRO A 369 20.53 -9.78 -14.79
C PRO A 369 21.24 -11.03 -14.25
N ARG A 370 20.77 -11.60 -13.14
CA ARG A 370 21.32 -12.82 -12.56
C ARG A 370 20.50 -14.08 -12.83
N PHE A 371 19.36 -13.96 -13.50
CA PHE A 371 18.51 -15.11 -13.83
C PHE A 371 19.32 -16.18 -14.58
N GLN A 372 19.34 -17.41 -14.04
CA GLN A 372 20.14 -18.54 -14.54
C GLN A 372 21.62 -18.19 -14.83
N HIS A 373 22.15 -17.18 -14.13
CA HIS A 373 23.46 -16.59 -14.37
C HIS A 373 23.67 -15.99 -15.77
N LYS A 374 22.65 -15.94 -16.63
CA LYS A 374 22.74 -15.37 -17.99
C LYS A 374 22.06 -14.01 -18.10
N GLY A 375 21.06 -13.76 -17.26
CA GLY A 375 20.23 -12.56 -17.28
C GLY A 375 18.95 -12.74 -18.07
N LYS A 376 17.93 -11.95 -17.74
CA LYS A 376 16.61 -11.98 -18.35
C LYS A 376 15.96 -10.59 -18.27
N VAL A 377 15.13 -10.25 -19.24
CA VAL A 377 14.26 -9.07 -19.23
C VAL A 377 12.84 -9.49 -19.55
N ILE A 378 11.87 -8.98 -18.81
CA ILE A 378 10.45 -9.20 -19.08
C ILE A 378 9.76 -7.88 -19.43
N LEU A 379 8.84 -7.96 -20.38
CA LEU A 379 7.88 -6.91 -20.72
C LEU A 379 6.50 -7.40 -20.26
N PHE A 380 5.81 -6.61 -19.46
CA PHE A 380 4.55 -7.03 -18.86
C PHE A 380 3.55 -5.90 -18.71
N GLU A 381 2.29 -6.26 -18.73
CA GLU A 381 1.18 -5.43 -18.28
C GLU A 381 1.00 -5.62 -16.78
N LEU A 382 0.73 -4.52 -16.08
CA LEU A 382 0.36 -4.54 -14.68
C LEU A 382 -1.08 -4.06 -14.54
N GLY A 383 -1.95 -4.98 -14.12
CA GLY A 383 -3.34 -4.69 -13.81
C GLY A 383 -3.50 -3.98 -12.46
N ALA A 384 -4.63 -3.29 -12.31
CA ALA A 384 -4.95 -2.51 -11.10
C ALA A 384 -5.02 -3.35 -9.81
N THR A 385 -5.22 -4.67 -9.91
CA THR A 385 -5.27 -5.61 -8.79
C THR A 385 -3.95 -6.35 -8.54
N GLY A 386 -2.86 -5.93 -9.20
CA GLY A 386 -1.56 -6.62 -9.12
C GLY A 386 -1.43 -7.83 -10.03
N THR A 387 -2.40 -8.07 -10.92
CA THR A 387 -2.30 -9.09 -11.96
C THR A 387 -1.20 -8.72 -12.96
N VAL A 388 -0.31 -9.67 -13.24
CA VAL A 388 0.78 -9.48 -14.21
C VAL A 388 0.53 -10.35 -15.43
N THR A 389 0.55 -9.72 -16.61
CA THR A 389 0.51 -10.44 -17.88
C THR A 389 1.83 -10.18 -18.61
N VAL A 390 2.70 -11.18 -18.67
CA VAL A 390 3.97 -11.07 -19.39
C VAL A 390 3.69 -11.15 -20.89
N ALA A 391 3.94 -10.04 -21.58
CA ALA A 391 3.81 -9.92 -23.03
C ALA A 391 5.01 -10.55 -23.75
N GLN A 392 6.22 -10.35 -23.24
CA GLN A 392 7.45 -10.87 -23.83
C GLN A 392 8.51 -11.12 -22.75
N ALA A 393 9.32 -12.16 -22.94
CA ALA A 393 10.47 -12.45 -22.09
C ALA A 393 11.71 -12.70 -22.96
N LEU A 394 12.80 -11.99 -22.65
CA LEU A 394 14.09 -12.06 -23.34
C LEU A 394 15.12 -12.64 -22.39
N THR A 395 15.85 -13.69 -22.80
CA THR A 395 16.88 -14.33 -21.96
C THR A 395 18.25 -14.12 -22.58
N GLY A 396 19.24 -13.78 -21.76
CA GLY A 396 20.63 -13.62 -22.19
C GLY A 396 21.24 -14.94 -22.65
N GLU A 397 22.19 -14.86 -23.58
CA GLU A 397 22.81 -16.05 -24.16
C GLU A 397 24.02 -16.54 -23.34
N GLN A 398 24.85 -15.59 -22.87
CA GLN A 398 26.11 -15.85 -22.18
C GLN A 398 25.98 -15.75 -20.66
N ILE A 399 26.57 -16.73 -19.96
CA ILE A 399 26.71 -16.74 -18.50
C ILE A 399 27.63 -15.60 -18.06
N GLY A 400 27.21 -14.85 -17.05
CA GLY A 400 27.96 -13.74 -16.47
C GLY A 400 27.85 -12.44 -17.25
N SER A 401 27.14 -12.41 -18.38
CA SER A 401 27.00 -11.22 -19.24
C SER A 401 26.23 -10.07 -18.59
N TYR A 402 25.46 -10.38 -17.54
CA TYR A 402 24.64 -9.43 -16.80
C TYR A 402 23.52 -8.81 -17.67
N PHE A 403 23.02 -9.58 -18.65
CA PHE A 403 21.98 -9.15 -19.59
C PHE A 403 20.71 -8.66 -18.87
N GLY A 404 20.28 -7.44 -19.17
CA GLY A 404 19.13 -6.81 -18.53
C GLY A 404 19.47 -6.00 -17.28
N SER A 405 20.74 -5.69 -17.04
CA SER A 405 21.15 -4.82 -15.94
C SER A 405 20.86 -3.34 -16.18
N GLU A 406 20.73 -2.96 -17.45
CA GLU A 406 20.35 -1.62 -17.88
C GLU A 406 19.39 -1.75 -19.05
N VAL A 407 18.33 -0.96 -19.06
CA VAL A 407 17.34 -0.91 -20.13
C VAL A 407 17.03 0.54 -20.49
N CYS A 408 16.95 0.84 -21.78
CA CYS A 408 16.63 2.18 -22.27
C CYS A 408 15.52 2.09 -23.30
N VAL A 409 14.42 2.80 -23.05
CA VAL A 409 13.33 2.97 -24.01
C VAL A 409 13.60 4.23 -24.83
N LEU A 410 13.35 4.17 -26.12
CA LEU A 410 13.58 5.27 -27.05
C LEU A 410 12.38 5.41 -27.99
N ASP A 411 11.80 6.60 -27.97
CA ASP A 411 10.91 7.13 -28.99
C ASP A 411 11.81 7.87 -29.98
N VAL A 412 12.09 7.26 -31.13
CA VAL A 412 13.06 7.77 -32.09
C VAL A 412 12.46 8.93 -32.87
N GLU A 413 11.17 8.85 -33.20
CA GLU A 413 10.48 9.84 -34.05
C GLU A 413 9.86 11.00 -33.23
N GLY A 414 9.82 10.89 -31.91
CA GLY A 414 9.24 11.89 -31.01
C GLY A 414 7.71 11.94 -31.04
N ASP A 415 7.05 10.86 -31.45
CA ASP A 415 5.60 10.79 -31.61
C ASP A 415 4.84 10.32 -30.35
N GLY A 416 5.59 10.02 -29.28
CA GLY A 416 5.11 9.51 -28.01
C GLY A 416 4.98 7.98 -27.96
N VAL A 417 5.33 7.27 -29.04
CA VAL A 417 5.36 5.81 -29.12
C VAL A 417 6.81 5.34 -28.99
N THR A 418 7.02 4.23 -28.29
CA THR A 418 8.36 3.65 -28.16
C THR A 418 8.68 2.78 -29.37
N ASP A 419 9.72 3.14 -30.12
CA ASP A 419 10.20 2.39 -31.28
C ASP A 419 11.23 1.34 -30.89
N VAL A 420 12.15 1.71 -29.99
CA VAL A 420 13.33 0.90 -29.65
C VAL A 420 13.41 0.67 -28.15
N LEU A 421 13.67 -0.59 -27.77
CA LEU A 421 14.10 -0.97 -26.43
C LEU A 421 15.52 -1.51 -26.51
N LEU A 422 16.45 -0.80 -25.88
CA LEU A 422 17.81 -1.26 -25.69
C LEU A 422 17.91 -2.05 -24.39
N VAL A 423 18.60 -3.17 -24.45
CA VAL A 423 18.90 -4.02 -23.29
C VAL A 423 20.41 -4.25 -23.26
N ALA A 424 21.05 -3.81 -22.18
CA ALA A 424 22.50 -3.96 -22.04
C ALA A 424 22.90 -5.32 -21.45
N ALA A 425 24.12 -5.74 -21.78
CA ALA A 425 24.83 -6.84 -21.16
C ALA A 425 26.30 -6.42 -20.93
N PRO A 426 26.56 -5.52 -19.96
CA PRO A 426 27.86 -4.85 -19.83
C PRO A 426 29.00 -5.76 -19.40
N MET A 427 28.72 -6.99 -18.96
CA MET A 427 29.75 -7.97 -18.62
C MET A 427 29.89 -9.03 -19.73
N TYR A 428 29.34 -8.78 -20.90
CA TYR A 428 29.49 -9.66 -22.04
C TYR A 428 30.95 -9.74 -22.49
N LEU A 429 31.47 -10.96 -22.55
CA LEU A 429 32.82 -11.25 -22.99
C LEU A 429 32.78 -11.86 -24.38
N ALA A 430 33.09 -11.05 -25.38
CA ALA A 430 33.27 -11.56 -26.74
C ALA A 430 34.60 -12.32 -26.88
N PRO A 431 34.63 -13.44 -27.62
CA PRO A 431 35.90 -13.97 -28.12
C PRO A 431 36.49 -12.94 -29.09
N TRP A 432 37.65 -12.38 -28.77
CA TRP A 432 38.52 -11.58 -29.66
C TRP A 432 37.78 -10.71 -30.71
N GLY A 433 37.37 -9.50 -30.32
CA GLY A 433 37.16 -8.39 -31.27
C GLY A 433 35.75 -8.15 -31.81
N THR A 434 34.69 -8.67 -31.19
CA THR A 434 33.29 -8.30 -31.50
C THR A 434 32.39 -8.41 -30.27
N GLU A 435 32.28 -7.36 -29.47
CA GLU A 435 31.27 -7.26 -28.40
C GLU A 435 29.89 -7.01 -29.02
N GLY A 436 29.08 -8.07 -29.21
CA GLY A 436 27.65 -7.95 -29.44
C GLY A 436 26.91 -9.25 -29.76
N HIS A 437 25.66 -9.34 -29.33
CA HIS A 437 24.73 -10.44 -29.57
C HIS A 437 23.46 -10.02 -30.33
N PRO A 438 22.98 -10.82 -31.30
CA PRO A 438 21.59 -10.86 -31.76
C PRO A 438 20.75 -11.90 -30.98
N VAL A 439 19.41 -11.80 -30.97
CA VAL A 439 18.47 -12.70 -30.24
C VAL A 439 17.40 -13.29 -31.21
N PRO A 440 16.87 -14.53 -31.02
CA PRO A 440 15.81 -15.16 -31.85
C PRO A 440 14.35 -14.95 -31.31
N PRO A 441 13.24 -15.39 -31.99
CA PRO A 441 12.14 -14.48 -32.40
C PRO A 441 10.81 -14.48 -31.59
N GLN A 442 10.09 -13.33 -31.71
CA GLN A 442 8.64 -13.02 -31.52
C GLN A 442 8.02 -13.12 -30.10
N ARG A 443 7.08 -12.27 -29.64
CA ARG A 443 6.13 -11.32 -30.27
C ARG A 443 6.02 -10.03 -29.43
N LEU A 444 6.54 -8.91 -29.92
CA LEU A 444 6.09 -7.50 -29.75
C LEU A 444 7.18 -6.55 -30.29
N LEU A 445 8.43 -6.78 -29.89
CA LEU A 445 9.63 -6.10 -30.38
C LEU A 445 10.50 -7.12 -31.11
N ALA A 446 10.84 -6.84 -32.37
CA ALA A 446 11.74 -7.67 -33.15
C ALA A 446 13.20 -7.26 -32.85
N PRO A 447 14.13 -8.22 -32.70
CA PRO A 447 15.54 -7.89 -32.57
C PRO A 447 16.03 -7.25 -33.88
N ALA A 448 16.43 -5.99 -33.81
CA ALA A 448 16.79 -5.16 -34.97
C ALA A 448 18.32 -5.07 -35.23
N GLY A 449 19.16 -5.54 -34.30
CA GLY A 449 20.61 -5.52 -34.43
C GLY A 449 21.32 -5.38 -33.08
N THR A 450 22.64 -5.19 -33.13
CA THR A 450 23.48 -4.95 -31.95
C THR A 450 24.31 -3.68 -32.13
N LEU A 451 24.43 -2.90 -31.07
CA LEU A 451 25.34 -1.76 -31.02
C LEU A 451 26.71 -2.24 -30.56
N HIS A 452 27.76 -1.85 -31.28
CA HIS A 452 29.12 -2.30 -31.04
C HIS A 452 30.04 -1.12 -30.69
N ALA A 453 30.84 -1.28 -29.64
CA ALA A 453 32.06 -0.52 -29.43
C ALA A 453 33.17 -1.00 -30.40
N ASP A 454 34.23 -0.23 -30.54
CA ASP A 454 35.33 -0.55 -31.46
C ASP A 454 36.07 -1.85 -31.07
N LYS A 455 36.84 -2.43 -32.01
CA LYS A 455 37.33 -3.84 -31.97
C LYS A 455 38.33 -4.22 -30.85
N LYS A 456 38.64 -3.36 -29.86
CA LYS A 456 39.86 -3.54 -29.03
C LYS A 456 39.81 -3.34 -27.50
N PRO A 457 38.73 -2.97 -26.81
CA PRO A 457 38.76 -3.03 -25.36
C PRO A 457 38.20 -4.38 -24.88
N GLN A 458 39.03 -5.15 -24.16
CA GLN A 458 38.53 -6.22 -23.29
C GLN A 458 38.02 -5.58 -22.00
N ASP A 459 36.85 -6.02 -21.52
CA ASP A 459 36.28 -5.56 -20.23
C ASP A 459 35.99 -4.04 -20.19
N SER A 460 35.56 -3.47 -21.32
CA SER A 460 35.18 -2.04 -21.46
C SER A 460 33.96 -1.64 -20.60
N ARG A 461 33.14 -2.65 -20.28
CA ARG A 461 31.78 -2.52 -19.78
C ARG A 461 30.90 -1.62 -20.64
N PHE A 462 31.01 -1.76 -21.95
CA PHE A 462 30.11 -1.08 -22.89
C PHE A 462 28.64 -1.40 -22.57
N GLY A 463 27.80 -0.37 -22.52
CA GLY A 463 26.39 -0.51 -22.12
C GLY A 463 26.19 -0.47 -20.61
N TYR A 464 27.20 -0.09 -19.82
CA TYR A 464 27.04 0.06 -18.36
C TYR A 464 26.02 1.15 -18.00
N ALA A 465 25.91 2.19 -18.84
CA ALA A 465 24.90 3.23 -18.75
C ALA A 465 24.36 3.52 -20.15
N LEU A 466 23.05 3.71 -20.26
CA LEU A 466 22.35 4.08 -21.48
C LEU A 466 21.53 5.35 -21.24
N ALA A 467 21.49 6.25 -22.20
CA ALA A 467 20.63 7.43 -22.15
C ALA A 467 20.04 7.71 -23.53
N ALA A 468 18.71 7.75 -23.61
CA ALA A 468 18.01 8.41 -24.70
C ALA A 468 18.24 9.91 -24.58
N VAL A 469 18.69 10.52 -25.66
CA VAL A 469 18.95 11.96 -25.73
C VAL A 469 18.14 12.55 -26.89
N PRO A 470 17.73 13.81 -26.79
CA PRO A 470 17.15 14.50 -27.93
C PRO A 470 18.12 14.46 -29.12
N ASP A 471 17.56 14.54 -30.32
CA ASP A 471 18.28 14.68 -31.59
C ASP A 471 19.49 15.63 -31.49
N LEU A 472 20.70 15.06 -31.53
CA LEU A 472 21.96 15.79 -31.37
C LEU A 472 22.51 16.31 -32.71
N ASN A 473 22.17 15.65 -33.83
CA ASN A 473 22.67 16.01 -35.15
C ASN A 473 21.66 16.86 -35.97
N HIS A 474 20.48 17.12 -35.39
CA HIS A 474 19.37 17.85 -35.98
C HIS A 474 18.79 17.19 -37.25
N ASP A 475 18.78 15.85 -37.32
CA ASP A 475 18.21 15.10 -38.44
C ASP A 475 16.73 14.73 -38.27
N GLY A 476 16.13 15.07 -37.14
CA GLY A 476 14.73 14.82 -36.78
C GLY A 476 14.50 13.55 -35.98
N PHE A 477 15.56 12.80 -35.61
CA PHE A 477 15.44 11.56 -34.86
C PHE A 477 16.21 11.63 -33.53
N ASN A 478 15.60 11.15 -32.45
CA ASN A 478 16.26 11.09 -31.15
C ASN A 478 17.41 10.07 -31.15
N ASP A 479 18.47 10.42 -30.43
CA ASP A 479 19.72 9.67 -30.41
C ASP A 479 19.89 8.90 -29.08
N VAL A 480 20.92 8.05 -29.01
CA VAL A 480 21.31 7.36 -27.78
C VAL A 480 22.78 7.56 -27.48
N VAL A 481 23.08 7.75 -26.20
CA VAL A 481 24.44 7.72 -25.67
C VAL A 481 24.65 6.45 -24.87
N VAL A 482 25.78 5.78 -25.11
CA VAL A 482 26.20 4.54 -24.44
C VAL A 482 27.52 4.75 -23.74
N GLY A 483 27.58 4.42 -22.45
CA GLY A 483 28.79 4.51 -21.65
C GLY A 483 29.61 3.22 -21.61
N ALA A 484 30.93 3.36 -21.66
CA ALA A 484 31.91 2.29 -21.45
C ALA A 484 32.94 2.76 -20.41
N PRO A 485 32.62 2.72 -19.10
CA PRO A 485 33.40 3.38 -18.06
C PRO A 485 34.78 2.75 -17.80
N LEU A 486 35.00 1.49 -18.18
CA LEU A 486 36.29 0.82 -17.97
C LEU A 486 37.20 0.85 -19.19
N GLU A 487 36.73 1.42 -20.29
CA GLU A 487 37.54 1.60 -21.47
C GLU A 487 38.77 2.47 -21.21
N ASP A 488 39.80 2.30 -22.05
CA ASP A 488 40.98 3.14 -22.04
C ASP A 488 41.77 3.10 -20.72
N GLY A 489 41.73 1.96 -20.03
CA GLY A 489 42.37 1.79 -18.73
C GLY A 489 41.61 2.53 -17.62
N HIS A 490 40.28 2.37 -17.58
CA HIS A 490 39.39 3.01 -16.62
C HIS A 490 39.28 4.54 -16.74
N ARG A 491 39.63 5.11 -17.90
CA ARG A 491 39.33 6.54 -18.18
C ARG A 491 37.90 6.74 -18.64
N GLY A 492 37.31 5.69 -19.22
CA GLY A 492 35.94 5.67 -19.71
C GLY A 492 35.80 6.29 -21.10
N ALA A 493 34.79 5.83 -21.82
CA ALA A 493 34.39 6.36 -23.12
C ALA A 493 32.87 6.52 -23.20
N LEU A 494 32.44 7.38 -24.13
CA LEU A 494 31.03 7.58 -24.50
C LEU A 494 30.90 7.38 -26.00
N TYR A 495 29.81 6.72 -26.39
CA TYR A 495 29.48 6.39 -27.76
C TYR A 495 28.12 6.98 -28.09
N VAL A 496 28.01 7.75 -29.17
CA VAL A 496 26.74 8.31 -29.63
C VAL A 496 26.24 7.50 -30.82
N TYR A 497 25.02 6.97 -30.74
CA TYR A 497 24.36 6.27 -31.85
C TYR A 497 23.19 7.12 -32.32
N HIS A 498 23.20 7.45 -33.61
CA HIS A 498 22.16 8.30 -34.17
C HIS A 498 20.87 7.56 -34.47
N GLY A 499 19.75 8.25 -34.31
CA GLY A 499 18.43 7.81 -34.72
C GLY A 499 18.30 7.63 -36.23
N ALA A 500 17.36 6.80 -36.63
CA ALA A 500 16.90 6.62 -38.00
C ALA A 500 15.42 6.19 -37.99
N PRO A 501 14.66 6.29 -39.09
CA PRO A 501 13.25 5.91 -39.11
C PRO A 501 12.99 4.53 -38.47
N GLY A 502 12.27 4.52 -37.34
CA GLY A 502 11.95 3.35 -36.53
C GLY A 502 13.12 2.55 -35.94
N THR A 503 14.35 3.06 -35.91
CA THR A 503 15.54 2.31 -35.41
C THR A 503 16.72 3.21 -35.04
N LEU A 504 17.86 2.60 -34.66
CA LEU A 504 19.15 3.26 -34.48
C LEU A 504 20.13 2.84 -35.57
N LEU A 505 21.02 3.75 -35.96
CA LEU A 505 22.16 3.43 -36.81
C LEU A 505 23.17 2.58 -36.02
N PRO A 506 23.70 1.48 -36.57
CA PRO A 506 24.59 0.57 -35.85
C PRO A 506 26.01 1.13 -35.66
N HIS A 507 26.34 2.22 -36.35
CA HIS A 507 27.65 2.86 -36.29
C HIS A 507 27.62 4.06 -35.37
N TYR A 508 28.47 4.02 -34.35
CA TYR A 508 28.61 5.12 -33.41
C TYR A 508 29.35 6.31 -34.03
N LYS A 509 29.14 7.48 -33.43
CA LYS A 509 29.94 8.70 -33.52
C LYS A 509 30.57 8.95 -32.15
N GLN A 510 31.81 9.41 -32.14
CA GLN A 510 32.57 9.69 -30.93
C GLN A 510 33.23 11.06 -31.05
#